data_AF-A0A2V9ZTN3-F1
#
_entry.id   AF-A0A2V9ZTN3-F1
#
_cell.length_a   1.000
_cell.length_b   1.000
_cell.length_c   1.000
_cell.angle_alpha   90.00
_cell.angle_beta   90.00
_cell.angle_gamma   90.00
#
_symmetry.space_group_name_H-M   'P 1'
#
loop_
_entity.id
_entity.type
_entity.pdbx_description
1 polymer ?
#
loop_
_entity_poly.entity_id
_entity_poly.type
_entity_poly.pdbx_seq_one_letter_code
_entity_poly.pdbx_strand_id
1 'polypeptide(L)'
;MTEKKKREKVVAEITLAHLTQFARELGRHLSQEEATAFLNQDGRAYAMWKLMMHAGEEYIKSSLEHSQRHPLPIARPPAQRTRVAV
;
A
#
# COMPACT_ATOMS: atom_id res chain seq x y z
N MET A 1 16.83 -2.94 -21.77
CA MET A 1 15.38 -2.60 -21.66
C MET A 1 15.24 -1.08 -21.51
N THR A 2 14.25 -0.47 -22.17
CA THR A 2 13.95 0.97 -22.00
C THR A 2 13.27 1.23 -20.65
N GLU A 3 13.32 2.47 -20.12
CA GLU A 3 12.68 2.82 -18.85
C GLU A 3 11.17 2.57 -18.84
N LYS A 4 10.50 2.85 -19.95
CA LYS A 4 9.07 2.55 -20.14
C LYS A 4 8.79 1.06 -19.89
N LYS A 5 9.58 0.17 -20.48
CA LYS A 5 9.47 -1.28 -20.30
C LYS A 5 9.76 -1.71 -18.85
N LYS A 6 10.67 -1.02 -18.15
CA LYS A 6 10.92 -1.29 -16.73
C LYS A 6 9.69 -0.94 -15.86
N ARG A 7 9.07 0.22 -16.10
CA ARG A 7 7.86 0.63 -15.36
C ARG A 7 6.69 -0.32 -15.61
N GLU A 8 6.47 -0.70 -16.86
CA GLU A 8 5.43 -1.67 -17.25
C GLU A 8 5.64 -3.02 -16.56
N LYS A 9 6.89 -3.49 -16.50
CA LYS A 9 7.26 -4.72 -15.80
C LYS A 9 6.94 -4.64 -14.30
N VAL A 10 7.37 -3.58 -13.62
CA VAL A 10 7.12 -3.41 -12.17
C VAL A 10 5.62 -3.38 -11.87
N VAL A 11 4.85 -2.65 -12.69
CA VAL A 11 3.38 -2.60 -12.57
C VAL A 11 2.77 -4.01 -12.69
N ALA A 12 3.21 -4.79 -13.68
CA ALA A 12 2.73 -6.16 -13.88
C ALA A 12 3.10 -7.08 -12.70
N GLU A 13 4.31 -6.98 -12.17
CA GLU A 13 4.76 -7.81 -11.03
C GLU A 13 3.96 -7.52 -9.75
N ILE A 14 3.74 -6.23 -9.42
CA ILE A 14 2.98 -5.86 -8.23
C ILE A 14 1.52 -6.29 -8.36
N THR A 15 0.90 -6.06 -9.53
CA THR A 15 -0.50 -6.43 -9.79
C THR A 15 -0.71 -7.94 -9.77
N LEU A 16 0.25 -8.72 -10.27
CA LEU A 16 0.23 -10.18 -10.21
C LEU A 16 0.24 -10.70 -8.76
N ALA A 17 1.12 -10.16 -7.93
CA ALA A 17 1.20 -10.55 -6.52
C ALA A 17 -0.12 -10.26 -5.78
N HIS A 18 -0.69 -9.07 -6.01
CA HIS A 18 -1.95 -8.67 -5.36
C HIS A 18 -3.14 -9.49 -5.85
N LEU A 19 -3.25 -9.76 -7.16
CA LEU A 19 -4.32 -10.59 -7.71
C LEU A 19 -4.29 -12.02 -7.16
N THR A 20 -3.08 -12.59 -7.05
CA THR A 20 -2.90 -13.94 -6.50
C THR A 20 -3.27 -13.99 -5.02
N GLN A 21 -2.86 -12.98 -4.25
CA GLN A 21 -3.23 -12.87 -2.84
C GLN A 21 -4.75 -12.71 -2.65
N PHE A 22 -5.38 -11.84 -3.45
CA PHE A 22 -6.82 -11.63 -3.43
C PHE A 22 -7.60 -12.93 -3.73
N ALA A 23 -7.16 -13.71 -4.72
CA ALA A 23 -7.78 -15.00 -5.00
C ALA A 23 -7.72 -15.95 -3.80
N ARG A 24 -6.56 -16.02 -3.12
CA ARG A 24 -6.39 -16.86 -1.92
C ARG A 24 -7.31 -16.43 -0.78
N GLU A 25 -7.44 -15.13 -0.54
CA GLU A 25 -8.33 -14.57 0.49
C GLU A 25 -9.80 -14.89 0.22
N LEU A 26 -10.19 -15.02 -1.05
CA LEU A 26 -11.52 -15.47 -1.46
C LEU A 26 -11.71 -17.00 -1.39
N GLY A 27 -10.72 -17.75 -0.90
CA GLY A 27 -10.74 -19.21 -0.91
C GLY A 27 -10.66 -19.80 -2.32
N ARG A 28 -10.20 -19.03 -3.30
CA ARG A 28 -10.02 -19.47 -4.69
C ARG A 28 -8.57 -19.78 -4.96
N HIS A 29 -8.36 -20.77 -5.82
CA HIS A 29 -7.05 -21.01 -6.41
C HIS A 29 -6.97 -20.27 -7.75
N LEU A 30 -5.91 -19.50 -7.93
CA LEU A 30 -5.56 -18.86 -9.20
C LEU A 30 -4.07 -19.15 -9.44
N SER A 31 -3.76 -19.89 -10.50
CA SER A 31 -2.37 -20.16 -10.86
C SER A 31 -1.67 -18.88 -11.32
N GLN A 32 -0.34 -18.90 -11.27
CA GLN A 32 0.46 -17.77 -11.73
C GLN A 32 0.27 -17.52 -13.24
N GLU A 33 0.13 -18.59 -14.01
CA GLU A 33 -0.11 -18.56 -15.46
C GLU A 33 -1.46 -17.92 -15.79
N GLU A 34 -2.54 -18.34 -15.10
CA GLU A 34 -3.88 -17.76 -15.27
C GLU A 34 -3.91 -16.29 -14.89
N ALA A 35 -3.29 -15.93 -13.76
CA ALA A 35 -3.20 -14.54 -13.32
C ALA A 35 -2.42 -13.67 -14.31
N THR A 36 -1.31 -14.20 -14.85
CA THR A 36 -0.49 -13.51 -15.86
C THR A 36 -1.26 -13.33 -17.17
N ALA A 37 -1.94 -14.38 -17.64
CA ALA A 37 -2.77 -14.33 -18.84
C ALA A 37 -3.91 -13.32 -18.69
N PHE A 38 -4.55 -13.29 -17.53
CA PHE A 38 -5.59 -12.32 -17.21
C PHE A 38 -5.07 -10.87 -17.23
N LEU A 39 -3.93 -10.59 -16.60
CA LEU A 39 -3.39 -9.23 -16.47
C LEU A 39 -2.84 -8.65 -17.79
N ASN A 40 -2.37 -9.52 -18.69
CA ASN A 40 -1.84 -9.13 -20.00
C ASN A 40 -2.93 -8.74 -21.01
N GLN A 41 -4.20 -9.07 -20.74
CA GLN A 41 -5.31 -8.68 -21.61
C GLN A 41 -5.65 -7.20 -21.46
N ASP A 42 -5.81 -6.50 -22.57
CA ASP A 42 -6.41 -5.15 -22.67
C ASP A 42 -5.88 -4.09 -21.67
N GLY A 43 -4.60 -4.21 -21.27
CA GLY A 43 -4.01 -3.29 -20.29
C GLY A 43 -4.57 -3.42 -18.87
N ARG A 44 -5.17 -4.56 -18.52
CA ARG A 44 -5.75 -4.83 -17.20
C ARG A 44 -4.75 -4.65 -16.06
N ALA A 45 -3.48 -5.04 -16.23
CA ALA A 45 -2.43 -4.76 -15.26
C ALA A 45 -2.39 -3.26 -14.89
N TYR A 46 -2.35 -2.38 -15.89
CA TYR A 46 -2.30 -0.95 -15.64
C TYR A 46 -3.60 -0.40 -15.05
N ALA A 47 -4.75 -0.91 -15.49
CA ALA A 47 -6.04 -0.52 -14.93
C ALA A 47 -6.16 -0.90 -13.44
N MET A 48 -5.82 -2.14 -13.09
CA MET A 48 -5.81 -2.63 -11.71
C MET A 48 -4.83 -1.83 -10.85
N TRP A 49 -3.62 -1.56 -11.36
CA TRP A 49 -2.64 -0.71 -10.69
C TRP A 49 -3.19 0.65 -10.31
N LYS A 50 -3.86 1.36 -11.23
CA LYS A 50 -4.46 2.66 -10.93
C LYS A 50 -5.48 2.60 -9.80
N LEU A 51 -6.32 1.56 -9.78
CA LEU A 51 -7.32 1.37 -8.74
C LEU A 51 -6.66 1.09 -7.37
N MET A 52 -5.63 0.24 -7.34
CA MET A 52 -4.88 -0.03 -6.10
C MET A 52 -4.19 1.23 -5.57
N MET A 53 -3.56 2.01 -6.45
CA MET A 53 -2.92 3.26 -6.07
C MET A 53 -3.93 4.27 -5.52
N HIS A 54 -5.10 4.40 -6.14
CA HIS A 54 -6.14 5.28 -5.68
C HIS A 54 -6.70 4.85 -4.33
N ALA A 55 -6.97 3.55 -4.13
CA ALA A 55 -7.42 3.03 -2.84
C ALA A 55 -6.38 3.26 -1.72
N GLY A 56 -5.09 3.09 -2.03
CA GLY A 56 -4.01 3.39 -1.08
C GLY A 56 -3.92 4.88 -0.74
N GLU A 57 -4.10 5.76 -1.73
CA GLU A 57 -4.15 7.21 -1.52
C GLU A 57 -5.29 7.60 -0.57
N GLU A 58 -6.50 7.11 -0.82
CA GLU A 58 -7.67 7.39 0.02
C GLU A 58 -7.51 6.85 1.44
N TYR A 59 -6.92 5.65 1.59
CA TYR A 59 -6.59 5.11 2.91
C TYR A 59 -5.61 6.02 3.67
N ILE A 60 -4.52 6.46 3.02
CA ILE A 60 -3.53 7.34 3.66
C ILE A 60 -4.17 8.66 4.08
N LYS A 61 -4.96 9.30 3.21
CA LYS A 61 -5.67 10.54 3.54
C LYS A 61 -6.56 10.36 4.77
N SER A 62 -7.40 9.32 4.78
CA SER A 62 -8.30 9.06 5.91
C SER A 62 -7.55 8.77 7.22
N SER A 63 -6.44 8.04 7.16
CA SER A 63 -5.60 7.76 8.33
C SER A 63 -4.94 9.02 8.89
N LEU A 64 -4.49 9.93 8.01
CA LEU A 64 -3.90 11.20 8.42
C LEU A 64 -4.93 12.13 9.05
N GLU A 65 -6.13 12.22 8.46
CA GLU A 65 -7.24 12.98 9.05
C GLU A 65 -7.63 12.44 10.43
N HIS A 66 -7.72 11.12 10.58
CA HIS A 66 -8.04 10.48 11.86
C HIS A 66 -6.98 10.80 12.93
N SER A 67 -5.69 10.73 12.55
CA SER A 67 -4.58 11.04 13.47
C SER A 67 -4.57 12.51 13.91
N GLN A 68 -4.98 13.44 13.04
CA GLN A 68 -5.11 14.85 13.40
C GLN A 68 -6.29 15.14 14.32
N ARG A 69 -7.40 14.39 14.17
CA ARG A 69 -8.60 14.53 15.03
C ARG A 69 -8.41 13.90 16.41
N HIS A 70 -7.57 12.87 16.52
CA HIS A 70 -7.23 12.21 17.78
C HIS A 70 -5.71 12.25 18.02
N PRO A 71 -5.15 13.43 18.32
CA PRO A 71 -3.74 13.52 18.66
C PRO A 71 -3.49 12.67 19.91
N LEU A 72 -2.62 11.66 19.78
CA LEU A 72 -2.15 10.89 20.92
C LEU A 72 -1.56 11.88 21.96
N PRO A 73 -1.94 11.79 23.24
CA PRO A 73 -1.39 12.68 24.25
C PRO A 73 0.11 12.44 24.34
N ILE A 74 0.90 13.40 23.87
CA ILE A 74 2.34 13.42 24.08
C ILE A 74 2.54 13.57 25.58
N ALA A 75 2.80 12.47 26.28
CA ALA A 75 3.20 12.48 27.67
C ALA A 75 4.53 13.22 27.78
N ARG A 76 4.47 14.53 28.07
CA ARG A 76 5.67 15.31 28.41
C ARG A 76 6.25 14.69 29.68
N PRO A 77 7.52 14.24 29.68
CA PRO A 77 8.17 13.82 30.91
C PRO A 77 8.17 15.01 31.89
N PRO A 78 7.90 14.80 33.18
CA PRO A 78 7.97 15.88 34.15
C PRO A 78 9.41 16.41 34.17
N ALA A 79 9.56 17.72 34.00
CA ALA A 79 10.84 18.40 34.07
C ALA A 79 11.47 18.11 35.45
N GLN A 80 12.56 17.34 35.47
CA GLN A 80 13.34 17.12 36.68
C GLN A 80 13.92 18.47 37.11
N ARG A 81 13.32 19.03 38.16
CA ARG A 81 13.77 20.26 38.80
C ARG A 81 14.96 19.88 39.70
N THR A 82 16.15 19.88 39.14
CA THR A 82 17.39 19.67 39.91
C THR A 82 17.53 20.82 40.91
N ARG A 83 17.17 20.57 42.18
CA ARG A 83 17.56 21.44 43.29
C ARG A 83 19.03 21.19 43.58
N VAL A 84 19.87 22.15 43.24
CA VAL A 84 21.25 22.20 43.71
C VAL A 84 21.18 22.60 45.19
N ALA A 85 21.60 21.70 46.09
CA ALA A 85 21.76 22.00 47.50
C ALA A 85 23.04 22.83 47.71
N VAL A 86 22.93 23.82 48.60
CA VAL A 86 23.93 24.82 48.98
C VAL A 86 25.15 24.19 49.65
#